data_AF-A0A7I4YQ05-F1
#
_entry.id   AF-A0A7I4YQ05-F1
#
_cell.length_a   1.000
_cell.length_b   1.000
_cell.length_c   1.000
_cell.angle_alpha   90.00
_cell.angle_beta   90.00
_cell.angle_gamma   90.00
#
_symmetry.space_group_name_H-M   'P 1'
#
loop_
_entity.id
_entity.type
_entity.pdbx_description
1 polymer ?
#
loop_
_entity_poly.entity_id
_entity_poly.type
_entity_poly.pdbx_seq_one_letter_code
_entity_poly.pdbx_strand_id
1 'polypeptide(L)'
;MAIFYFNIPWVINQSEYNCSIRSLSEWQSRGTANVVQGIYLIVSGSIFMTLYILCLIGMIRGKLLRIPCYRLMFFNGIIDNMDILVGSFISAYFDFTGAVSCTSIWLNWYAGHFSWC
;
A
#
# COMPACT_ATOMS: atom_id res chain seq x y z
N MET A 1 7.05 11.03 -19.36
CA MET A 1 6.31 10.13 -18.45
C MET A 1 7.33 9.16 -17.86
N ALA A 2 7.56 9.22 -16.56
CA ALA A 2 8.49 8.28 -15.90
C ALA A 2 7.79 6.93 -15.76
N ILE A 3 8.49 5.83 -16.07
CA ILE A 3 7.96 4.46 -15.97
C ILE A 3 7.68 4.10 -14.51
N PHE A 4 8.56 4.55 -13.62
CA PHE A 4 8.39 4.51 -12.18
C PHE A 4 8.46 5.92 -11.62
N TYR A 5 7.49 6.31 -10.81
CA TYR A 5 7.47 7.60 -10.14
C TYR A 5 7.92 7.41 -8.69
N PHE A 6 9.13 7.85 -8.39
CA PHE A 6 9.65 7.83 -7.03
C PHE A 6 9.23 9.11 -6.32
N ASN A 7 8.30 9.01 -5.38
CA ASN A 7 7.86 10.16 -4.60
C ASN A 7 8.90 10.46 -3.51
N ILE A 8 9.41 11.69 -3.49
CA ILE A 8 10.43 12.12 -2.55
C ILE A 8 9.73 12.79 -1.36
N PRO A 9 9.65 12.15 -0.17
CA PRO A 9 8.80 12.63 0.92
C PRO A 9 9.26 13.96 1.54
N TRP A 10 10.47 14.45 1.26
CA TRP A 10 10.97 15.74 1.76
C TRP A 10 10.72 16.92 0.80
N VAL A 11 10.17 16.69 -0.39
CA VAL A 11 9.78 17.76 -1.33
C VAL A 11 8.27 17.92 -1.29
N ILE A 12 7.77 18.56 -0.24
CA ILE A 12 6.34 18.75 0.03
C ILE A 12 5.94 20.18 -0.29
N ASN A 13 4.97 20.36 -1.19
CA ASN A 13 4.30 21.65 -1.36
C ASN A 13 3.12 21.75 -0.38
N GLN A 14 3.27 22.52 0.70
CA GLN A 14 2.23 22.69 1.73
C GLN A 14 0.87 23.11 1.18
N SER A 15 0.82 23.85 0.07
CA SER A 15 -0.45 24.29 -0.54
C SER A 15 -1.28 23.14 -1.11
N GLU A 16 -0.65 22.02 -1.46
CA GLU A 16 -1.34 20.84 -2.02
C GLU A 16 -1.94 19.93 -0.94
N TYR A 17 -1.65 20.19 0.33
CA TYR A 17 -2.20 19.47 1.48
C TYR A 17 -3.39 20.18 2.11
N ASN A 18 -3.71 21.41 1.68
CA ASN A 18 -4.92 22.11 2.11
C ASN A 18 -6.09 21.77 1.17
N CYS A 19 -6.84 20.74 1.55
CA CYS A 19 -7.96 20.23 0.74
C CYS A 19 -9.15 21.19 0.64
N SER A 20 -9.21 22.26 1.46
CA SER A 20 -10.29 23.26 1.44
C SER A 20 -10.17 24.30 0.32
N ILE A 21 -9.02 24.35 -0.38
CA ILE A 21 -8.74 25.39 -1.39
C ILE A 21 -9.47 25.13 -2.72
N ARG A 22 -9.76 23.86 -3.04
CA ARG A 22 -10.28 23.44 -4.35
C ARG A 22 -11.41 22.44 -4.20
N SER A 23 -12.24 22.35 -5.24
CA SER A 23 -13.29 21.34 -5.33
C SER A 23 -12.73 19.94 -5.63
N LEU A 24 -13.51 18.89 -5.35
CA LEU A 24 -13.07 17.49 -5.56
C LEU A 24 -12.72 17.18 -7.02
N SER A 25 -13.49 17.71 -7.98
CA SER A 25 -13.25 17.50 -9.41
C SER A 25 -11.94 18.13 -9.90
N GLU A 26 -11.55 19.28 -9.34
CA GLU A 26 -10.27 19.92 -9.63
C GLU A 26 -9.08 19.15 -9.04
N TRP A 27 -9.27 18.47 -7.92
CA TRP A 27 -8.24 17.59 -7.36
C TRP A 27 -8.06 16.33 -8.22
N GLN A 28 -9.15 15.73 -8.67
CA GLN A 28 -9.12 14.56 -9.54
C GLN A 28 -8.47 14.84 -10.90
N SER A 29 -8.67 16.03 -11.47
CA SER A 29 -8.07 16.39 -12.77
C SER A 29 -6.56 16.64 -12.72
N ARG A 30 -6.00 16.90 -11.53
CA ARG A 30 -4.55 17.03 -11.32
C ARG A 30 -3.85 15.67 -11.18
N GLY A 31 -4.62 14.65 -10.83
CA GLY A 31 -4.14 13.29 -10.71
C GLY A 31 -3.64 12.73 -12.02
N THR A 32 -2.43 12.17 -12.04
CA THR A 32 -1.91 11.44 -13.19
C THR A 32 -1.86 9.95 -12.88
N ALA A 33 -2.70 9.17 -13.56
CA ALA A 33 -2.70 7.72 -13.40
C ALA A 33 -1.41 7.10 -13.98
N ASN A 34 -0.68 6.35 -13.15
CA ASN A 34 0.50 5.60 -13.57
C ASN A 34 0.18 4.10 -13.65
N VAL A 35 -0.47 3.73 -14.76
CA VAL A 35 -0.97 2.37 -15.00
C VAL A 35 0.16 1.32 -14.95
N VAL A 36 1.36 1.65 -15.45
CA VAL A 36 2.50 0.72 -15.46
C VAL A 36 2.94 0.37 -14.04
N GLN A 37 3.05 1.40 -13.19
CA GLN A 37 3.40 1.21 -11.79
C GLN A 37 2.30 0.45 -11.03
N GLY A 38 1.03 0.77 -11.27
CA GLY A 38 -0.11 0.06 -10.68
C GLY A 38 -0.13 -1.43 -11.06
N ILE A 39 0.16 -1.78 -12.32
CA ILE A 39 0.27 -3.17 -12.76
C ILE A 39 1.44 -3.88 -12.07
N TYR A 40 2.60 -3.22 -11.98
CA TYR A 40 3.76 -3.78 -11.30
C TYR A 40 3.45 -4.10 -9.82
N LEU A 41 2.83 -3.15 -9.11
CA LEU A 41 2.47 -3.31 -7.70
C LEU A 41 1.42 -4.42 -7.50
N ILE A 42 0.36 -4.47 -8.32
CA ILE A 42 -0.69 -5.48 -8.14
C ILE A 42 -0.18 -6.90 -8.45
N VAL A 43 0.67 -7.05 -9.48
CA VAL A 43 1.24 -8.35 -9.87
C VAL A 43 2.23 -8.83 -8.81
N SER A 44 3.19 -7.99 -8.43
CA SER A 44 4.18 -8.36 -7.40
C SER A 44 3.51 -8.60 -6.04
N GLY A 45 2.60 -7.73 -5.62
CA GLY A 45 1.84 -7.88 -4.38
C GLY A 45 1.00 -9.16 -4.33
N SER A 46 0.34 -9.54 -5.42
CA SER A 46 -0.43 -10.79 -5.49
C SER A 46 0.47 -12.03 -5.34
N ILE A 47 1.65 -12.02 -5.95
CA ILE A 47 2.62 -13.13 -5.83
C ILE A 47 3.09 -13.25 -4.38
N PHE A 48 3.55 -12.15 -3.77
CA PHE A 48 4.06 -12.16 -2.40
C PHE A 48 2.98 -12.51 -1.39
N MET A 49 1.77 -11.96 -1.52
CA MET A 49 0.66 -12.27 -0.62
C MET A 49 0.31 -13.76 -0.68
N THR A 50 0.27 -14.35 -1.87
CA THR A 50 0.02 -15.79 -2.03
C THR A 50 1.09 -16.63 -1.33
N LEU A 51 2.37 -16.30 -1.54
CA LEU A 51 3.49 -17.02 -0.90
C LEU A 51 3.46 -16.91 0.62
N TYR A 52 3.16 -15.72 1.15
CA TYR A 52 3.04 -15.50 2.59
C TYR A 52 1.88 -16.30 3.20
N ILE A 53 0.70 -16.28 2.57
CA ILE A 53 -0.46 -17.06 3.04
C ILE A 53 -0.14 -18.55 3.04
N LEU A 54 0.49 -19.08 1.98
CA LEU A 54 0.89 -20.50 1.92
C LEU A 54 1.88 -20.85 3.04
N CYS A 55 2.84 -19.97 3.33
CA CYS A 55 3.80 -20.15 4.43
C CYS A 55 3.11 -20.18 5.80
N LEU A 56 2.20 -19.23 6.07
CA LEU A 56 1.42 -19.18 7.31
C LEU A 56 0.57 -20.45 7.49
N ILE A 57 -0.11 -20.91 6.42
CA ILE A 57 -0.87 -22.18 6.43
C ILE A 57 0.06 -23.35 6.73
N GLY A 58 1.25 -23.40 6.12
CA GLY A 58 2.27 -24.42 6.37
C GLY A 58 2.69 -24.49 7.85
N MET A 59 2.94 -23.34 8.47
CA MET A 59 3.32 -23.25 9.88
C MET A 59 2.21 -23.73 10.83
N ILE A 60 0.95 -23.41 10.53
CA ILE A 60 -0.21 -23.89 11.31
C ILE A 60 -0.33 -25.42 11.17
N ARG A 61 -0.32 -25.94 9.93
CA ARG A 61 -0.51 -27.38 9.67
C ARG A 61 0.64 -28.21 10.23
N GLY A 62 1.86 -27.71 10.20
CA GLY A 62 3.03 -28.36 10.79
C GLY A 62 3.13 -28.23 12.31
N LYS A 63 2.17 -27.56 12.98
CA LYS A 63 2.16 -27.33 14.44
C LYS A 63 3.43 -26.62 14.96
N LEU A 64 4.08 -25.82 14.11
CA LEU A 64 5.32 -25.11 14.44
C LEU A 64 5.11 -24.03 15.51
N LEU A 65 3.88 -23.53 15.66
CA LEU A 65 3.47 -22.52 16.65
C LEU A 65 3.62 -22.97 18.11
N ARG A 66 4.01 -24.23 18.36
CA ARG A 66 4.41 -24.70 19.71
C ARG A 66 5.73 -24.09 20.17
N ILE A 67 6.60 -23.74 19.24
CA ILE A 67 7.92 -23.14 19.53
C ILE A 67 7.76 -21.61 19.56
N PRO A 68 8.23 -20.91 20.62
CA PRO A 68 8.06 -19.46 20.76
C PRO A 68 8.59 -18.64 19.58
N CYS A 69 9.74 -19.02 19.02
CA CYS A 69 10.32 -18.33 17.86
C CYS A 69 9.38 -18.36 16.64
N TYR A 70 8.75 -19.50 16.36
CA TYR A 70 7.78 -19.62 15.27
C TYR A 70 6.49 -18.84 15.52
N ARG A 71 6.14 -18.53 16.79
CA ARG A 71 5.00 -17.62 17.07
C ARG A 71 5.30 -16.19 16.66
N LEU A 72 6.51 -15.72 16.92
CA LEU A 72 6.96 -14.39 16.48
C LEU A 72 7.05 -14.34 14.96
N MET A 73 7.62 -15.37 14.32
CA MET A 73 7.68 -15.46 12.86
C MET A 73 6.29 -15.50 12.22
N PHE A 74 5.33 -16.19 12.84
CA PHE A 74 3.94 -16.21 12.38
C PHE A 74 3.29 -14.83 12.49
N PHE A 75 3.47 -14.14 13.62
CA PHE A 75 2.99 -12.76 13.79
C PHE A 75 3.62 -11.82 12.76
N ASN A 76 4.94 -11.92 12.53
CA ASN A 76 5.62 -11.15 11.49
C ASN A 76 5.00 -11.38 10.11
N GLY A 77 4.70 -12.63 9.76
CA GLY A 77 4.02 -12.92 8.51
C GLY A 77 2.62 -12.32 8.41
N ILE A 78 1.89 -12.11 9.51
CA ILE A 78 0.62 -11.36 9.50
C ILE A 78 0.87 -9.87 9.20
N ILE A 79 1.89 -9.27 9.84
CA ILE A 79 2.28 -7.88 9.59
C ILE A 79 2.72 -7.70 8.14
N ASP A 80 3.53 -8.62 7.60
CA ASP A 80 3.96 -8.58 6.21
C ASP A 80 2.77 -8.66 5.23
N ASN A 81 1.71 -9.42 5.55
CA ASN A 81 0.49 -9.42 4.74
C ASN A 81 -0.26 -8.08 4.80
N MET A 82 -0.31 -7.44 5.98
CA MET A 82 -0.90 -6.10 6.14
C MET A 82 -0.12 -5.05 5.35
N ASP A 83 1.21 -5.12 5.38
CA ASP A 83 2.08 -4.24 4.60
C ASP A 83 1.88 -4.43 3.10
N ILE A 84 1.82 -5.67 2.61
CA ILE A 84 1.54 -5.94 1.18
C ILE A 84 0.16 -5.38 0.78
N LEU A 85 -0.87 -5.54 1.62
CA LEU A 85 -2.20 -4.98 1.35
C LEU A 85 -2.15 -3.48 1.11
N VAL A 86 -1.43 -2.74 1.96
CA VAL A 86 -1.38 -1.29 1.86
C VAL A 86 -0.36 -0.82 0.82
N GLY A 87 0.87 -1.30 0.91
CA GLY A 87 1.99 -0.91 0.06
C GLY A 87 1.83 -1.34 -1.40
N SER A 88 1.13 -2.45 -1.66
CA SER A 88 0.89 -2.92 -3.04
C SER A 88 -0.53 -2.65 -3.52
N PHE A 89 -1.57 -3.15 -2.85
CA PHE A 89 -2.93 -3.09 -3.40
C PHE A 89 -3.57 -1.69 -3.29
N ILE A 90 -3.47 -1.04 -2.12
CA ILE A 90 -3.99 0.33 -1.97
C ILE A 90 -3.16 1.31 -2.80
N SER A 91 -1.83 1.19 -2.79
CA SER A 91 -0.96 2.00 -3.65
C SER A 91 -1.26 1.80 -5.15
N ALA A 92 -1.48 0.56 -5.60
CA ALA A 92 -1.87 0.29 -6.99
C ALA A 92 -3.21 0.94 -7.34
N TYR A 93 -4.18 0.92 -6.43
CA TYR A 93 -5.45 1.62 -6.61
C TYR A 93 -5.24 3.14 -6.78
N PHE A 94 -4.37 3.75 -5.97
CA PHE A 94 -4.01 5.16 -6.13
C PHE A 94 -3.32 5.43 -7.47
N ASP A 95 -2.41 4.56 -7.91
CA ASP A 95 -1.74 4.68 -9.20
C ASP A 95 -2.70 4.54 -10.38
N PHE A 96 -3.71 3.67 -10.31
CA PHE A 96 -4.73 3.53 -11.37
C PHE A 96 -5.70 4.70 -11.41
N THR A 97 -6.07 5.23 -10.25
CA THR A 97 -7.01 6.37 -10.17
C THR A 97 -6.32 7.72 -10.34
N GLY A 98 -5.00 7.77 -10.24
CA GLY A 98 -4.25 9.02 -10.15
C GLY A 98 -4.61 9.80 -8.87
N ALA A 99 -4.91 9.10 -7.77
CA ALA A 99 -5.40 9.76 -6.57
C ALA A 99 -4.37 10.76 -6.01
N VAL A 100 -4.84 11.94 -5.64
CA VAL A 100 -4.05 12.92 -4.87
C VAL A 100 -4.49 12.89 -3.41
N SER A 101 -3.68 13.45 -2.50
CA SER A 101 -3.93 13.44 -1.05
C SER A 101 -5.35 13.87 -0.66
N CYS A 102 -5.93 14.81 -1.41
CA CYS A 102 -7.27 15.35 -1.17
C CYS A 102 -8.42 14.61 -1.87
N THR A 103 -8.14 13.62 -2.74
CA THR A 103 -9.18 12.84 -3.43
C THR A 103 -9.89 11.88 -2.47
N SER A 104 -9.13 11.23 -1.59
CA SER A 104 -9.65 10.24 -0.64
C SER A 104 -8.89 10.31 0.68
N ILE A 105 -9.21 11.33 1.48
CA ILE A 105 -8.53 11.63 2.76
C ILE A 105 -8.51 10.41 3.67
N TRP A 106 -9.67 9.79 3.91
CA TRP A 106 -9.77 8.62 4.80
C TRP A 106 -8.88 7.46 4.35
N LEU A 107 -8.92 7.10 3.07
CA LEU A 107 -8.13 5.99 2.53
C LEU A 107 -6.63 6.29 2.63
N ASN A 108 -6.22 7.53 2.36
CA ASN A 108 -4.83 7.96 2.47
C ASN A 108 -4.32 7.92 3.92
N TRP A 109 -5.15 8.33 4.88
CA TRP A 109 -4.81 8.29 6.31
C TRP A 109 -4.70 6.86 6.84
N TYR A 110 -5.66 5.99 6.50
CA TYR A 110 -5.59 4.59 6.88
C TYR A 110 -4.36 3.92 6.26
N ALA A 111 -4.11 4.13 4.97
CA ALA A 111 -2.91 3.62 4.31
C ALA A 111 -1.63 4.09 5.01
N GLY A 112 -1.49 5.39 5.28
CA GLY A 112 -0.33 5.93 5.97
C GLY A 112 -0.09 5.33 7.36
N HIS A 113 -1.15 5.10 8.14
CA HIS A 113 -1.02 4.45 9.44
C HIS A 113 -0.58 2.99 9.33
N PHE A 114 -1.16 2.22 8.42
CA PHE A 114 -0.79 0.80 8.24
C PHE A 114 0.61 0.62 7.66
N SER A 115 1.09 1.53 6.80
CA SER A 115 2.48 1.48 6.29
C SER A 115 3.55 1.79 7.35
N TRP A 116 3.16 2.33 8.51
CA TRP A 116 4.07 2.66 9.62
C TRP A 116 3.95 1.69 10.80
N CYS A 117 3.05 0.69 10.72
CA CYS A 117 2.84 -0.32 11.76
C CYS A 117 3.76 -1.53 11.64
#